data_AF-A0A918CCJ5-F1
#
_entry.id   AF-A0A918CCJ5-F1
#
_cell.length_a   1.000
_cell.length_b   1.000
_cell.length_c   1.000
_cell.angle_alpha   90.00
_cell.angle_beta   90.00
_cell.angle_gamma   90.00
#
_symmetry.space_group_name_H-M   'P 1'
#
loop_
_entity.id
_entity.type
_entity.pdbx_description
1 polymer ?
#
loop_
_entity_poly.entity_id
_entity_poly.type
_entity_poly.pdbx_seq_one_letter_code
_entity_poly.pdbx_strand_id
1 'polypeptide(L)'
;MTRRGPARAHAAVGLAAVVALGLLTLPVRPTEAAWSDAEAGLGTISAATIPAPTALATACTASNVLGSARISITWQLPAGYAVGEAVYKAGTNPLLLEVVLLGSALTTTGPSGGSYTTTYTGGLLNAALGGTGYLAVSMQRSGWTSAQRLVTASLPALIGTGTCTVT
;
A
#
# COMPACT_ATOMS: atom_id res chain seq x y z
N MET A 1 84.24 -55.60 -25.86
CA MET A 1 83.05 -54.79 -26.21
C MET A 1 82.11 -54.77 -25.02
N THR A 2 81.98 -53.65 -24.30
CA THR A 2 81.02 -53.49 -23.20
C THR A 2 80.30 -52.15 -23.37
N ARG A 3 79.03 -52.22 -23.81
CA ARG A 3 78.13 -51.07 -23.98
C ARG A 3 77.82 -50.45 -22.61
N ARG A 4 78.25 -49.21 -22.37
CA ARG A 4 77.76 -48.38 -21.25
C ARG A 4 76.42 -47.77 -21.68
N GLY A 5 75.33 -48.24 -21.04
CA GLY A 5 73.97 -47.83 -21.37
C GLY A 5 73.63 -46.38 -20.97
N PRO A 6 72.64 -45.76 -21.64
CA PRO A 6 72.29 -44.33 -21.50
C PRO A 6 71.59 -43.95 -20.18
N ALA A 7 71.39 -44.90 -19.26
CA ALA A 7 70.58 -44.71 -18.05
C ALA A 7 71.11 -43.62 -17.09
N ARG A 8 72.40 -43.30 -17.12
CA ARG A 8 73.00 -42.30 -16.21
C ARG A 8 72.75 -40.84 -16.63
N ALA A 9 72.51 -40.58 -17.92
CA ALA A 9 72.26 -39.23 -18.42
C ALA A 9 70.86 -38.72 -18.05
N HIS A 10 69.86 -39.60 -18.03
CA HIS A 10 68.47 -39.24 -17.72
C HIS A 10 68.23 -38.92 -16.23
N ALA A 11 69.00 -39.54 -15.32
CA ALA A 11 68.88 -39.27 -13.89
C ALA A 11 69.36 -37.86 -13.51
N ALA A 12 70.40 -37.36 -14.17
CA ALA A 12 70.95 -36.03 -13.90
C ALA A 12 70.02 -34.90 -14.38
N VAL A 13 69.37 -35.08 -15.54
CA VAL A 13 68.41 -34.11 -16.09
C VAL A 13 67.15 -34.04 -15.24
N GLY A 14 66.64 -35.19 -14.76
CA GLY A 14 65.49 -35.24 -13.86
C GLY A 14 65.73 -34.50 -12.55
N LEU A 15 66.92 -34.66 -11.95
CA LEU A 15 67.27 -33.98 -10.69
C LEU A 15 67.41 -32.46 -10.87
N ALA A 16 68.03 -32.01 -11.97
CA ALA A 16 68.14 -30.58 -12.27
C ALA A 16 66.77 -29.92 -12.50
N ALA A 17 65.83 -30.62 -13.15
CA ALA A 17 64.47 -30.12 -13.35
C ALA A 17 63.69 -30.00 -12.02
N VAL A 18 63.83 -30.97 -11.11
CA VAL A 18 63.15 -30.93 -9.81
C VAL A 18 63.71 -29.83 -8.91
N VAL A 19 65.03 -29.62 -8.91
CA VAL A 19 65.67 -28.52 -8.17
C VAL A 19 65.26 -27.15 -8.75
N ALA A 20 65.17 -27.03 -10.07
CA ALA A 20 64.69 -25.81 -10.72
C ALA A 20 63.21 -25.51 -10.40
N LEU A 21 62.34 -26.54 -10.35
CA LEU A 21 60.94 -26.35 -9.95
C LEU A 21 60.81 -25.98 -8.45
N GLY A 22 61.65 -26.56 -7.58
CA GLY A 22 61.65 -26.22 -6.15
C GLY A 22 62.14 -24.80 -5.84
N LEU A 23 62.99 -24.22 -6.69
CA LEU A 23 63.45 -22.83 -6.55
C LEU A 23 62.44 -21.80 -7.07
N LEU A 24 61.46 -22.22 -7.89
CA LEU A 24 60.42 -21.35 -8.45
C LEU A 24 59.17 -21.26 -7.56
N THR A 25 59.05 -22.08 -6.52
CA THR A 25 57.97 -21.96 -5.53
C THR A 25 58.31 -20.85 -4.51
N LEU A 26 58.26 -19.60 -4.96
CA LEU A 26 58.24 -18.46 -4.06
C LEU A 26 57.01 -18.61 -3.14
N PRO A 27 57.15 -18.42 -1.82
CA PRO A 27 56.01 -18.50 -0.92
C PRO A 27 55.00 -17.42 -1.33
N VAL A 28 53.81 -17.86 -1.77
CA VAL A 28 52.68 -16.97 -2.01
C VAL A 28 52.35 -16.34 -0.66
N ARG A 29 52.80 -15.11 -0.46
CA ARG A 29 52.43 -14.34 0.74
C ARG A 29 50.98 -13.93 0.55
N PRO A 30 50.06 -14.32 1.45
CA PRO A 30 48.70 -13.77 1.40
C PRO A 30 48.80 -12.25 1.48
N THR A 31 48.30 -11.57 0.46
CA THR A 31 48.14 -10.12 0.47
C THR A 31 46.94 -9.82 1.37
N GLU A 32 47.19 -9.34 2.58
CA GLU A 32 46.14 -8.82 3.46
C GLU A 32 45.62 -7.49 2.92
N ALA A 33 44.80 -7.55 1.86
CA ALA A 33 43.98 -6.44 1.44
C ALA A 33 42.61 -6.56 2.12
N ALA A 34 42.58 -6.47 3.45
CA ALA A 34 41.34 -6.38 4.22
C ALA A 34 40.95 -4.91 4.38
N TRP A 35 40.46 -4.29 3.31
CA TRP A 35 39.83 -2.97 3.37
C TRP A 35 38.34 -3.17 3.70
N SER A 36 38.03 -3.45 4.95
CA SER A 36 36.67 -3.31 5.47
C SER A 36 36.61 -2.04 6.30
N ASP A 37 36.32 -0.91 5.67
CA ASP A 37 35.91 0.26 6.43
C ASP A 37 34.46 0.05 6.86
N ALA A 38 34.21 0.15 8.16
CA ALA A 38 32.88 -0.04 8.73
C ALA A 38 32.18 1.32 8.78
N GLU A 39 31.40 1.63 7.74
CA GLU A 39 30.55 2.82 7.78
C GLU A 39 29.30 2.55 8.61
N ALA A 40 29.16 3.27 9.72
CA ALA A 40 27.95 3.27 10.53
C ALA A 40 27.04 4.43 10.10
N GLY A 41 25.92 4.10 9.44
CA GLY A 41 24.85 5.05 9.16
C GLY A 41 23.80 5.02 10.28
N LEU A 42 23.49 6.17 10.85
CA LEU A 42 22.32 6.33 11.73
C LEU A 42 21.17 6.92 10.92
N GLY A 43 20.01 6.28 10.99
CA GLY A 43 18.79 6.74 10.35
C GLY A 43 17.58 6.48 11.23
N THR A 44 16.58 7.34 11.12
CA THR A 44 15.28 7.14 11.77
C THR A 44 14.28 6.71 10.72
N ILE A 45 13.56 5.63 10.98
CA ILE A 45 12.40 5.22 10.19
C ILE A 45 11.16 5.50 11.03
N SER A 46 10.26 6.33 10.51
CA SER A 46 8.95 6.57 11.12
C SER A 46 7.86 5.97 10.24
N ALA A 47 6.85 5.34 10.86
CA ALA A 47 5.68 4.90 10.13
C ALA A 47 4.90 6.11 9.58
N ALA A 48 4.66 6.12 8.27
CA ALA A 48 3.77 7.11 7.67
C ALA A 48 2.32 6.77 8.04
N THR A 49 1.57 7.77 8.52
CA THR A 49 0.14 7.63 8.82
C THR A 49 -0.66 8.36 7.74
N ILE A 50 -1.62 7.68 7.11
CA ILE A 50 -2.57 8.35 6.22
C ILE A 50 -3.70 8.93 7.09
N PRO A 51 -3.85 10.26 7.13
CA PRO A 51 -4.95 10.88 7.86
C PRO A 51 -6.29 10.47 7.26
N ALA A 52 -7.27 10.20 8.13
CA ALA A 52 -8.64 9.99 7.73
C ALA A 52 -9.29 11.31 7.29
N PRO A 53 -10.33 11.28 6.43
CA PRO A 53 -11.12 12.46 6.12
C PRO A 53 -11.76 13.02 7.41
N THR A 54 -11.88 14.33 7.48
CA THR A 54 -12.57 14.99 8.60
C THR A 54 -14.05 15.12 8.27
N ALA A 55 -14.93 14.48 9.06
CA ALA A 55 -16.38 14.68 8.95
C ALA A 55 -16.78 15.97 9.68
N LEU A 56 -17.67 16.76 9.07
CA LEU A 56 -18.23 17.98 9.67
C LEU A 56 -19.38 17.68 10.67
N ALA A 57 -19.75 18.63 11.53
CA ALA A 57 -20.79 18.40 12.55
C ALA A 57 -22.19 18.11 11.96
N THR A 58 -22.50 18.65 10.78
CA THR A 58 -23.70 18.37 9.96
C THR A 58 -23.38 17.43 8.81
N ALA A 59 -22.49 16.46 9.04
CA ALA A 59 -21.86 15.69 7.97
C ALA A 59 -22.78 14.73 7.24
N CYS A 60 -24.05 14.54 7.55
CA CYS A 60 -24.83 13.61 6.74
C CYS A 60 -26.31 13.96 6.62
N THR A 61 -26.91 13.47 5.53
CA THR A 61 -28.36 13.44 5.34
C THR A 61 -28.76 12.10 4.74
N ALA A 62 -29.94 11.63 5.11
CA ALA A 62 -30.55 10.43 4.55
C ALA A 62 -31.97 10.77 4.08
N SER A 63 -32.38 10.26 2.94
CA SER A 63 -33.73 10.46 2.42
C SER A 63 -34.12 9.35 1.45
N ASN A 64 -35.41 9.11 1.31
CA ASN A 64 -35.94 8.25 0.26
C ASN A 64 -36.98 9.04 -0.55
N VAL A 65 -36.92 8.92 -1.88
CA VAL A 65 -37.92 9.49 -2.79
C VAL A 65 -38.36 8.40 -3.75
N LEU A 66 -39.56 7.88 -3.55
CA LEU A 66 -40.19 6.85 -4.39
C LEU A 66 -39.30 5.61 -4.60
N GLY A 67 -38.66 5.15 -3.53
CA GLY A 67 -37.77 3.99 -3.55
C GLY A 67 -36.32 4.30 -3.96
N SER A 68 -36.01 5.56 -4.29
CA SER A 68 -34.63 6.02 -4.51
C SER A 68 -34.02 6.49 -3.19
N ALA A 69 -33.30 5.58 -2.54
CA ALA A 69 -32.53 5.86 -1.33
C ALA A 69 -31.34 6.77 -1.64
N ARG A 70 -31.19 7.84 -0.85
CA ARG A 70 -30.10 8.81 -0.96
C ARG A 70 -29.43 8.99 0.40
N ILE A 71 -28.12 8.81 0.44
CA ILE A 71 -27.27 9.07 1.60
C ILE A 71 -26.22 10.09 1.18
N SER A 72 -26.15 11.22 1.88
CA SER A 72 -25.13 12.23 1.61
C SER A 72 -24.21 12.36 2.81
N ILE A 73 -22.91 12.56 2.57
CA ILE A 73 -21.92 12.93 3.57
C ILE A 73 -21.15 14.18 3.16
N THR A 74 -20.94 15.10 4.10
CA THR A 74 -20.07 16.26 3.95
C THR A 74 -18.78 16.07 4.75
N TRP A 75 -17.65 16.17 4.08
CA TRP A 75 -16.32 15.86 4.62
C TRP A 75 -15.25 16.77 4.03
N GLN A 76 -14.06 16.79 4.65
CA GLN A 76 -12.91 17.57 4.22
C GLN A 76 -11.71 16.68 3.92
N LEU A 77 -10.95 17.07 2.89
CA LEU A 77 -9.69 16.43 2.56
C LEU A 77 -8.64 16.76 3.62
N PRO A 78 -7.82 15.77 4.02
CA PRO A 78 -6.62 16.07 4.77
C PRO A 78 -5.64 16.93 3.96
N ALA A 79 -4.80 17.72 4.64
CA ALA A 79 -3.83 18.58 3.99
C ALA A 79 -2.90 17.78 3.05
N GLY A 80 -2.76 18.27 1.82
CA GLY A 80 -1.91 17.64 0.81
C GLY A 80 -2.50 16.41 0.12
N TYR A 81 -3.80 16.12 0.29
CA TYR A 81 -4.52 15.06 -0.42
C TYR A 81 -5.43 15.60 -1.51
N ALA A 82 -5.74 14.76 -2.50
CA ALA A 82 -6.65 15.06 -3.61
C ALA A 82 -7.93 14.21 -3.53
N VAL A 83 -9.02 14.66 -4.16
CA VAL A 83 -10.30 13.91 -4.22
C VAL A 83 -10.13 12.55 -4.89
N GLY A 84 -9.23 12.43 -5.86
CA GLY A 84 -8.95 11.15 -6.54
C GLY A 84 -8.30 10.10 -5.63
N GLU A 85 -7.80 10.49 -4.47
CA GLU A 85 -7.26 9.60 -3.45
C GLU A 85 -8.35 9.16 -2.44
N ALA A 86 -9.58 9.66 -2.57
CA ALA A 86 -10.69 9.21 -1.75
C ALA A 86 -11.27 7.90 -2.28
N VAL A 87 -11.42 6.92 -1.40
CA VAL A 87 -12.06 5.63 -1.65
C VAL A 87 -13.41 5.60 -0.97
N TYR A 88 -14.43 5.31 -1.75
CA TYR A 88 -15.80 5.21 -1.29
C TYR A 88 -16.24 3.76 -1.23
N LYS A 89 -16.93 3.39 -0.15
CA LYS A 89 -17.58 2.10 -0.04
C LYS A 89 -19.03 2.25 0.38
N ALA A 90 -19.92 1.39 -0.07
CA ALA A 90 -21.31 1.40 0.36
C ALA A 90 -21.87 -0.02 0.49
N GLY A 91 -22.97 -0.16 1.23
CA GLY A 91 -23.65 -1.44 1.40
C GLY A 91 -24.80 -1.40 2.40
N THR A 92 -25.38 -2.57 2.66
CA THR A 92 -26.44 -2.78 3.67
C THR A 92 -25.91 -3.42 4.97
N ASN A 93 -24.63 -3.80 5.00
CA ASN A 93 -23.96 -4.38 6.16
C ASN A 93 -22.61 -3.67 6.36
N PRO A 94 -22.31 -3.14 7.55
CA PRO A 94 -21.10 -2.37 7.80
C PRO A 94 -19.81 -3.20 7.68
N LEU A 95 -19.91 -4.54 7.73
CA LEU A 95 -18.79 -5.47 7.59
C LEU A 95 -18.54 -5.90 6.13
N LEU A 96 -19.52 -5.69 5.24
CA LEU A 96 -19.50 -6.13 3.85
C LEU A 96 -19.72 -4.93 2.91
N LEU A 97 -18.92 -3.87 3.11
CA LEU A 97 -18.98 -2.69 2.26
C LEU A 97 -18.20 -2.92 0.96
N GLU A 98 -18.86 -2.64 -0.15
CA GLU A 98 -18.28 -2.77 -1.50
C GLU A 98 -17.74 -1.43 -1.99
N VAL A 99 -16.66 -1.45 -2.76
CA VAL A 99 -16.10 -0.23 -3.36
C VAL A 99 -17.06 0.32 -4.42
N VAL A 100 -17.37 1.60 -4.33
CA VAL A 100 -18.25 2.29 -5.29
C VAL A 100 -17.46 3.34 -6.05
N LEU A 101 -17.49 3.24 -7.38
CA LEU A 101 -16.84 4.20 -8.26
C LEU A 101 -17.68 5.48 -8.40
N LEU A 102 -16.99 6.61 -8.54
CA LEU A 102 -17.64 7.87 -8.89
C LEU A 102 -18.32 7.77 -10.25
N GLY A 103 -19.53 8.31 -10.36
CA GLY A 103 -20.31 8.35 -11.60
C GLY A 103 -21.26 7.17 -11.84
N SER A 104 -21.23 6.11 -11.02
CA SER A 104 -22.20 5.01 -11.11
C SER A 104 -23.42 5.24 -10.22
N ALA A 105 -23.22 5.14 -8.91
CA ALA A 105 -24.22 5.35 -7.86
C ALA A 105 -23.76 6.41 -6.85
N LEU A 106 -22.62 7.05 -7.10
CA LEU A 106 -21.97 7.97 -6.18
C LEU A 106 -21.48 9.21 -6.92
N THR A 107 -21.80 10.37 -6.37
CA THR A 107 -21.41 11.68 -6.90
C THR A 107 -20.75 12.48 -5.79
N THR A 108 -19.62 13.12 -6.07
CA THR A 108 -18.96 14.03 -5.13
C THR A 108 -18.89 15.41 -5.74
N THR A 109 -19.37 16.42 -5.03
CA THR A 109 -19.34 17.83 -5.43
C THR A 109 -18.49 18.66 -4.46
N GLY A 110 -17.97 19.79 -4.93
CA GLY A 110 -17.11 20.69 -4.17
C GLY A 110 -15.72 20.90 -4.80
N PRO A 111 -14.80 21.58 -4.11
CA PRO A 111 -14.95 22.06 -2.73
C PRO A 111 -15.82 23.33 -2.66
N SER A 112 -16.72 23.39 -1.66
CA SER A 112 -17.37 24.63 -1.23
C SER A 112 -16.93 24.93 0.19
N GLY A 113 -16.24 26.05 0.41
CA GLY A 113 -15.65 26.38 1.72
C GLY A 113 -14.70 25.29 2.24
N GLY A 114 -13.95 24.63 1.35
CA GLY A 114 -13.02 23.54 1.69
C GLY A 114 -13.69 22.18 1.96
N SER A 115 -15.00 22.07 1.77
CA SER A 115 -15.77 20.85 2.05
C SER A 115 -16.30 20.20 0.78
N TYR A 116 -16.31 18.87 0.77
CA TYR A 116 -16.83 18.02 -0.29
C TYR A 116 -18.12 17.37 0.18
N THR A 117 -19.10 17.26 -0.71
CA THR A 117 -20.34 16.54 -0.44
C THR A 117 -20.42 15.34 -1.35
N THR A 118 -20.38 14.15 -0.77
CA THR A 118 -20.56 12.89 -1.47
C THR A 118 -21.98 12.41 -1.27
N THR A 119 -22.72 12.25 -2.36
CA THR A 119 -24.05 11.64 -2.39
C THR A 119 -23.96 10.26 -3.01
N TYR A 120 -24.45 9.26 -2.29
CA TYR A 120 -24.77 7.94 -2.80
C TYR A 120 -26.26 7.83 -3.10
N THR A 121 -26.58 7.46 -4.34
CA THR A 121 -27.91 7.15 -4.88
C THR A 121 -27.81 5.80 -5.58
N GLY A 122 -28.14 4.72 -4.89
CA GLY A 122 -27.95 3.37 -5.41
C GLY A 122 -28.99 2.40 -4.91
N GLY A 123 -29.07 1.25 -5.60
CA GLY A 123 -30.01 0.16 -5.36
C GLY A 123 -29.72 -0.62 -4.08
N LEU A 124 -29.64 0.05 -2.92
CA LEU A 124 -29.87 -0.56 -1.62
C LEU A 124 -31.37 -0.91 -1.51
N LEU A 125 -31.92 -1.67 -2.46
CA LEU A 125 -33.35 -1.94 -2.59
C LEU A 125 -33.95 -2.55 -1.31
N ASN A 126 -33.13 -3.19 -0.48
CA ASN A 126 -33.54 -3.65 0.85
C ASN A 126 -33.68 -2.51 1.89
N ALA A 127 -32.91 -1.42 1.75
CA ALA A 127 -33.05 -0.22 2.58
C ALA A 127 -34.19 0.69 2.13
N ALA A 128 -34.59 0.61 0.85
CA ALA A 128 -35.70 1.37 0.31
C ALA A 128 -37.05 1.03 0.98
N LEU A 129 -37.19 -0.12 1.65
CA LEU A 129 -38.39 -0.54 2.40
C LEU A 129 -38.32 -0.26 3.91
N GLY A 130 -37.45 0.67 4.36
CA GLY A 130 -37.34 1.02 5.77
C GLY A 130 -36.10 0.43 6.45
N GLY A 131 -34.99 0.29 5.72
CA GLY A 131 -33.77 -0.35 6.22
C GLY A 131 -32.63 0.62 6.51
N THR A 132 -31.48 0.04 6.82
CA THR A 132 -30.24 0.77 7.09
C THR A 132 -29.30 0.67 5.90
N GLY A 133 -28.74 1.81 5.50
CA GLY A 133 -27.68 1.89 4.50
C GLY A 133 -26.40 2.43 5.11
N TYR A 134 -25.28 2.01 4.52
CA TYR A 134 -23.95 2.41 4.97
C TYR A 134 -23.18 3.02 3.82
N LEU A 135 -22.46 4.11 4.12
CA LEU A 135 -21.55 4.78 3.20
C LEU A 135 -20.27 5.09 3.95
N ALA A 136 -19.12 4.70 3.43
CA ALA A 136 -17.83 4.96 4.02
C ALA A 136 -16.93 5.74 3.07
N VAL A 137 -16.16 6.69 3.62
CA VAL A 137 -15.11 7.42 2.91
C VAL A 137 -13.78 7.25 3.63
N SER A 138 -12.72 6.99 2.87
CA SER A 138 -11.35 6.81 3.36
C SER A 138 -10.36 7.41 2.37
N MET A 139 -9.12 7.64 2.79
CA MET A 139 -8.05 8.12 1.91
C MET A 139 -7.10 6.97 1.58
N GLN A 140 -6.62 6.92 0.34
CA GLN A 140 -5.64 5.94 -0.12
C GLN A 140 -4.45 6.64 -0.77
N ARG A 141 -3.24 6.24 -0.38
CA ARG A 141 -1.98 6.71 -0.99
C ARG A 141 -0.91 5.64 -0.90
N SER A 142 -0.19 5.40 -2.00
CA SER A 142 0.92 4.45 -2.05
C SER A 142 0.58 3.03 -1.52
N GLY A 143 -0.64 2.56 -1.79
CA GLY A 143 -1.12 1.24 -1.37
C GLY A 143 -1.64 1.15 0.07
N TRP A 144 -1.52 2.22 0.87
CA TRP A 144 -2.06 2.29 2.22
C TRP A 144 -3.43 2.97 2.24
N THR A 145 -4.26 2.65 3.22
CA THR A 145 -5.59 3.25 3.41
C THR A 145 -5.73 3.78 4.84
N SER A 146 -6.35 4.95 4.99
CA SER A 146 -6.67 5.54 6.29
C SER A 146 -7.79 4.78 7.01
N ALA A 147 -8.04 5.15 8.27
CA ALA A 147 -9.33 4.85 8.88
C ALA A 147 -10.48 5.42 8.04
N GLN A 148 -11.61 4.73 8.03
CA GLN A 148 -12.81 5.14 7.31
C GLN A 148 -13.72 6.02 8.18
N ARG A 149 -14.39 6.99 7.56
CA ARG A 149 -15.56 7.65 8.13
C ARG A 149 -16.80 6.93 7.66
N LEU A 150 -17.47 6.25 8.57
CA LEU A 150 -18.65 5.45 8.29
C LEU A 150 -19.90 6.27 8.59
N VAL A 151 -20.76 6.40 7.59
CA VAL A 151 -22.12 6.92 7.70
C VAL A 151 -23.04 5.72 7.87
N THR A 152 -23.82 5.75 8.94
CA THR A 152 -24.94 4.83 9.14
C THR A 152 -26.23 5.61 8.95
N ALA A 153 -27.02 5.26 7.94
CA ALA A 153 -28.26 5.94 7.59
C ALA A 153 -29.47 5.02 7.76
N SER A 154 -30.48 5.46 8.51
CA SER A 154 -31.80 4.84 8.56
C SER A 154 -32.73 5.54 7.58
N LEU A 155 -33.27 4.79 6.62
CA LEU A 155 -34.05 5.33 5.50
C LEU A 155 -35.54 5.02 5.68
N PRO A 156 -36.45 5.94 5.35
CA PRO A 156 -37.89 5.65 5.33
C PRO A 156 -38.25 4.74 4.14
N ALA A 157 -39.37 4.03 4.25
CA ALA A 157 -39.76 2.96 3.31
C ALA A 157 -40.29 3.41 1.94
N LEU A 158 -40.56 4.69 1.71
CA LEU A 158 -41.07 5.12 0.40
C LEU A 158 -40.75 6.58 0.13
N ILE A 159 -41.10 7.45 1.08
CA ILE A 159 -40.84 8.89 0.99
C ILE A 159 -40.54 9.45 2.36
N GLY A 160 -39.59 10.38 2.42
CA GLY A 160 -39.31 11.18 3.62
C GLY A 160 -37.83 11.35 3.88
N THR A 161 -37.55 12.02 5.00
CA THR A 161 -36.20 12.17 5.54
C THR A 161 -35.90 11.02 6.50
N GLY A 162 -34.69 10.50 6.40
CA GLY A 162 -34.13 9.52 7.32
C GLY A 162 -33.28 10.17 8.39
N THR A 163 -32.70 9.33 9.25
CA THR A 163 -31.66 9.75 10.19
C THR A 163 -30.32 9.22 9.71
N CYS A 164 -29.24 9.88 10.10
CA CYS A 164 -27.90 9.36 9.84
C CYS A 164 -26.94 9.81 10.93
N THR A 165 -25.88 9.02 11.09
CA THR A 165 -24.79 9.27 12.04
C THR A 165 -23.46 8.99 11.36
N VAL A 166 -22.41 9.71 11.76
CA VAL A 166 -21.05 9.54 11.24
C VAL A 166 -20.12 9.13 12.38
N THR A 167 -19.34 8.08 12.16
CA THR A 167 -18.31 7.56 13.08
C THR A 167 -16.96 7.50 12.39
#